data_AF-K1ZGZ1-F1
#
_entry.id   AF-K1ZGZ1-F1
#
_cell.length_a   1.000
_cell.length_b   1.000
_cell.length_c   1.000
_cell.angle_alpha   90.00
_cell.angle_beta   90.00
_cell.angle_gamma   90.00
#
_symmetry.space_group_name_H-M   'P 1'
#
loop_
_entity.id
_entity.type
_entity.pdbx_description
1 polymer ?
#
loop_
_entity_poly.entity_id
_entity_poly.type
_entity_poly.pdbx_seq_one_letter_code
_entity_poly.pdbx_strand_id
1 'polypeptide(L)'
;MANQISLLLTLQKKKFAVFERNNPGYKKSFEFRTFFDGSHYGLNKKGKQKIDYEGWVYDVEVERTHNFVCGIGNVVCHNTHVDRSILGPATFVKTNVLGTQVLLDAAAEHQVKRFHHVSTDEVFGTLSLDTKTKFTEDTPYRPSSPYSATKAAADHLVRSYWHTYELPVTISNCSNNFGPYEHPEKFIPLAVTNLLENKKVPIYGDGKYVRDWLYVADHCRAIDVILNMGKLGDTYLIGGMTNDISNIEVVKIICEIMNKNFDQSIEFIKDRPGHDRRYSVDWSKINRELKWKPGHDFKTWLQKTVEWYTNNQSWWRRAKSGEYQEYYQK
;
A
#
# COMPACT_ATOMS: atom_id res chain seq x y z
N MET A 1 0.34 10.56 -1.68
CA MET A 1 1.17 9.38 -2.00
C MET A 1 2.19 9.05 -0.90
N ALA A 2 2.47 9.97 0.04
CA ALA A 2 3.38 9.76 1.19
C ALA A 2 2.81 8.92 2.37
N ASN A 3 1.52 8.55 2.36
CA ASN A 3 0.86 8.01 3.56
C ASN A 3 1.20 6.56 3.91
N GLN A 4 1.50 5.69 2.93
CA GLN A 4 1.73 4.27 3.23
C GLN A 4 3.14 4.00 3.80
N ILE A 5 4.15 4.75 3.36
CA ILE A 5 5.53 4.62 3.86
C ILE A 5 5.67 5.25 5.25
N SER A 6 5.09 6.43 5.47
CA SER A 6 5.08 7.06 6.80
C SER A 6 4.36 6.19 7.83
N LEU A 7 3.27 5.51 7.44
CA LEU A 7 2.54 4.58 8.30
C LEU A 7 3.35 3.31 8.60
N LEU A 8 3.97 2.69 7.58
CA LEU A 8 4.85 1.52 7.71
C LEU A 8 6.01 1.79 8.70
N LEU A 9 6.66 2.95 8.58
CA LEU A 9 7.81 3.32 9.40
C LEU A 9 7.41 3.72 10.83
N THR A 10 6.25 4.36 10.99
CA THR A 10 5.67 4.70 12.31
C THR A 10 5.30 3.45 13.11
N LEU A 11 4.68 2.46 12.46
CA LEU A 11 4.25 1.22 13.12
C LEU A 11 5.42 0.32 13.55
N GLN A 12 6.60 0.48 12.93
CA GLN A 12 7.79 -0.33 13.20
C GLN A 12 8.68 0.21 14.33
N LYS A 13 8.30 1.30 15.02
CA LYS A 13 9.16 2.01 16.01
C LYS A 13 10.55 2.37 15.45
N LYS A 14 10.70 2.45 14.13
CA LYS A 14 11.95 2.83 13.48
C LYS A 14 12.01 4.34 13.43
N LYS A 15 13.18 4.90 13.75
CA LYS A 15 13.44 6.34 13.72
C LYS A 15 13.25 6.84 12.29
N PHE A 16 12.42 7.86 12.10
CA PHE A 16 12.37 8.60 10.84
C PHE A 16 12.20 10.09 11.12
N ALA A 17 12.73 10.90 10.22
CA ALA A 17 12.59 12.35 10.22
C ALA A 17 12.23 12.75 8.80
N VAL A 18 11.23 13.61 8.69
CA VAL A 18 10.74 14.20 7.45
C VAL A 18 10.96 15.70 7.57
N PHE A 19 11.55 16.33 6.56
CA PHE A 19 11.70 17.77 6.51
C PHE A 19 11.16 18.32 5.19
N GLU A 20 10.56 19.49 5.31
CA GLU A 20 9.92 20.23 4.23
C GLU A 20 10.90 21.20 3.59
N ARG A 21 10.93 21.18 2.26
CA ARG A 21 11.87 21.94 1.46
C ARG A 21 11.23 23.31 1.18
N ASN A 22 11.42 24.28 2.09
CA ASN A 22 11.53 25.74 1.82
C ASN A 22 11.17 26.61 3.04
N ASN A 23 12.05 26.71 4.05
CA ASN A 23 11.96 27.86 4.98
C ASN A 23 13.34 28.27 5.54
N PRO A 24 13.92 29.39 5.07
CA PRO A 24 15.28 29.82 5.45
C PRO A 24 15.39 30.43 6.87
N GLY A 25 14.31 30.46 7.66
CA GLY A 25 14.22 31.30 8.87
C GLY A 25 14.20 30.64 10.24
N TYR A 26 13.94 29.33 10.40
CA TYR A 26 13.68 28.77 11.74
C TYR A 26 14.61 27.61 12.13
N LYS A 27 15.63 27.94 12.92
CA LYS A 27 16.28 27.00 13.85
C LYS A 27 15.40 26.82 15.09
N LYS A 28 14.45 25.89 15.08
CA LYS A 28 13.98 25.22 16.30
C LYS A 28 13.64 23.77 15.99
N SER A 29 14.42 22.86 16.57
CA SER A 29 14.17 21.43 16.58
C SER A 29 13.37 21.05 17.83
N PHE A 30 12.37 20.19 17.68
CA PHE A 30 11.85 19.40 18.79
C PHE A 30 12.32 17.94 18.61
N GLU A 31 12.90 17.39 19.68
CA GLU A 31 13.35 16.00 19.80
C GLU A 31 12.30 15.24 20.61
N PHE A 32 11.91 14.04 20.18
CA PHE A 32 11.20 13.11 21.05
C PHE A 32 11.96 11.78 21.10
N ARG A 33 12.29 11.35 22.33
CA ARG A 33 12.93 10.07 22.66
C ARG A 33 11.94 9.16 23.37
N THR A 34 12.10 7.86 23.16
CA THR A 34 11.93 6.87 24.24
C THR A 34 13.00 5.78 24.12
N PHE A 35 13.59 5.42 25.26
CA PHE A 35 14.50 4.28 25.46
C PHE A 35 14.02 3.47 26.68
N PHE A 36 14.26 2.17 26.63
CA PHE A 36 14.58 1.28 27.74
C PHE A 36 15.43 0.22 27.03
N ASP A 37 16.75 0.22 26.94
CA ASP A 37 17.82 0.59 27.87
C ASP A 37 19.18 0.59 27.13
N GLY A 38 19.37 1.60 26.27
CA GLY A 38 20.68 2.26 26.08
C GLY A 38 21.95 1.42 25.88
N SER A 39 22.46 1.40 24.64
CA SER A 39 23.81 1.90 24.25
C SER A 39 24.23 1.32 22.91
N HIS A 40 24.88 2.09 22.03
CA HIS A 40 25.84 1.62 21.01
C HIS A 40 26.94 2.69 20.83
N TYR A 41 28.20 2.25 20.89
CA TYR A 41 29.42 3.06 20.69
C TYR A 41 30.16 2.62 19.42
N GLY A 42 30.77 3.59 18.73
CA GLY A 42 31.93 3.41 17.84
C GLY A 42 31.62 3.06 16.38
N LEU A 43 31.82 4.01 15.46
CA LEU A 43 32.51 3.86 14.17
C LEU A 43 32.63 5.23 13.47
N ASN A 44 33.77 5.41 12.80
CA ASN A 44 34.35 6.69 12.36
C ASN A 44 33.45 7.60 11.49
N LYS A 45 33.58 8.91 11.77
CA LYS A 45 32.97 10.06 11.06
C LYS A 45 33.56 10.26 9.65
N LYS A 46 33.16 9.45 8.65
CA LYS A 46 33.14 9.93 7.25
C LYS A 46 31.69 10.26 6.89
N GLY A 47 31.46 11.54 6.61
CA GLY A 47 30.14 12.17 6.59
C GLY A 47 29.15 11.47 5.66
N LYS A 48 28.09 10.93 6.24
CA LYS A 48 26.88 10.59 5.50
C LYS A 48 26.09 11.88 5.31
N GLN A 49 25.95 12.34 4.08
CA GLN A 49 25.06 13.45 3.72
C GLN A 49 23.71 12.87 3.35
N LYS A 50 22.65 13.27 4.07
CA LYS A 50 21.28 12.87 3.77
C LYS A 50 20.64 13.96 2.90
N ILE A 51 20.02 13.57 1.80
CA ILE A 51 19.32 14.44 0.84
C ILE A 51 17.85 14.03 0.87
N ASP A 52 16.94 14.96 1.13
CA ASP A 52 15.50 14.74 1.00
C ASP A 52 15.09 15.12 -0.43
N TYR A 53 14.46 14.17 -1.14
CA TYR A 53 14.02 14.34 -2.52
C TYR A 53 12.50 14.48 -2.55
N GLU A 54 12.06 15.67 -2.92
CA GLU A 54 10.66 15.97 -3.25
C GLU A 54 10.58 16.17 -4.75
N GLY A 55 9.98 15.19 -5.42
CA GLY A 55 9.95 15.10 -6.87
C GLY A 55 9.37 13.76 -7.30
N TRP A 56 9.31 13.53 -8.60
CA TRP A 56 8.80 12.28 -9.12
C TRP A 56 9.89 11.22 -9.16
N VAL A 57 9.55 9.98 -8.84
CA VAL A 57 10.52 8.86 -8.88
C VAL A 57 11.22 8.72 -10.23
N TYR A 58 10.55 9.10 -11.33
CA TYR A 58 11.11 9.08 -12.69
C TYR A 58 12.03 10.29 -13.01
N ASP A 59 12.09 11.28 -12.13
CA ASP A 59 12.97 12.45 -12.22
C ASP A 59 14.19 12.30 -11.28
N VAL A 60 14.44 11.09 -10.75
CA VAL A 60 15.60 10.81 -9.87
C VAL A 60 16.80 10.41 -10.74
N GLU A 61 17.87 11.19 -10.67
CA GLU A 61 19.18 10.87 -11.24
C GLU A 61 20.18 10.67 -10.09
N VAL A 62 20.84 9.50 -10.02
CA VAL A 62 21.75 9.14 -8.92
C VAL A 62 23.21 9.27 -9.36
N GLU A 63 23.71 10.49 -9.54
CA GLU A 63 25.12 10.69 -9.89
C GLU A 63 26.07 10.64 -8.68
N ARG A 64 27.18 9.88 -8.82
CA ARG A 64 28.39 9.94 -7.97
C ARG A 64 28.21 9.64 -6.48
N THR A 65 27.47 8.59 -6.12
CA THR A 65 27.52 8.06 -4.74
C THR A 65 28.40 6.80 -4.66
N HIS A 66 29.48 6.87 -3.88
CA HIS A 66 30.37 5.72 -3.66
C HIS A 66 29.76 4.63 -2.75
N ASN A 67 28.62 4.91 -2.12
CA ASN A 67 27.83 4.00 -1.29
C ASN A 67 26.40 4.56 -1.12
N PHE A 68 25.45 4.15 -1.95
CA PHE A 68 24.03 4.39 -1.69
C PHE A 68 23.54 3.35 -0.67
N VAL A 69 23.28 3.79 0.57
CA VAL A 69 22.74 2.94 1.63
C VAL A 69 21.36 3.47 2.04
N CYS A 70 20.32 2.97 1.37
CA CYS A 70 18.99 2.91 1.96
C CYS A 70 18.95 1.71 2.93
N GLY A 71 18.23 1.82 4.05
CA GLY A 71 18.15 0.73 5.05
C GLY A 71 17.66 -0.61 4.46
N ILE A 72 17.65 -1.67 5.27
CA ILE A 72 17.16 -3.01 4.85
C ILE A 72 15.76 -2.87 4.20
N GLY A 73 15.72 -3.02 2.87
CA GLY A 73 14.50 -3.00 2.05
C GLY A 73 14.16 -1.66 1.41
N ASN A 74 14.41 -1.52 0.10
CA ASN A 74 13.68 -0.53 -0.70
C ASN A 74 12.22 -0.97 -0.82
N VAL A 75 11.25 -0.13 -0.44
CA VAL A 75 9.82 -0.30 -0.73
C VAL A 75 9.46 0.66 -1.86
N VAL A 76 8.99 0.13 -2.99
CA VAL A 76 8.73 0.91 -4.21
C VAL A 76 7.37 1.62 -4.13
N CYS A 77 7.37 2.93 -4.36
CA CYS A 77 6.18 3.78 -4.41
C CYS A 77 5.45 3.64 -5.75
N HIS A 78 4.12 3.55 -5.73
CA HIS A 78 3.29 3.43 -6.92
C HIS A 78 2.09 4.38 -6.90
N ASN A 79 1.55 4.69 -8.08
CA ASN A 79 0.20 5.23 -8.25
C ASN A 79 -0.82 4.09 -8.11
N THR A 80 -1.85 4.25 -7.25
CA THR A 80 -2.68 3.13 -6.74
C THR A 80 -4.20 3.26 -6.97
N HIS A 81 -4.66 4.21 -7.78
CA HIS A 81 -6.10 4.46 -7.95
C HIS A 81 -6.62 4.01 -9.32
N VAL A 82 -7.41 2.93 -9.35
CA VAL A 82 -8.02 2.39 -10.59
C VAL A 82 -8.82 3.45 -11.34
N ASP A 83 -9.76 4.14 -10.69
CA ASP A 83 -10.62 5.09 -11.41
C ASP A 83 -9.84 6.29 -11.99
N ARG A 84 -8.81 6.79 -11.31
CA ARG A 84 -7.91 7.83 -11.86
C ARG A 84 -7.09 7.30 -13.04
N SER A 85 -6.75 6.01 -13.06
CA SER A 85 -6.00 5.39 -14.16
C SER A 85 -6.81 5.30 -15.46
N ILE A 86 -8.14 5.20 -15.37
CA ILE A 86 -9.04 5.22 -16.53
C ILE A 86 -9.10 6.64 -17.12
N LEU A 87 -9.10 7.67 -16.26
CA LEU A 87 -9.14 9.07 -16.67
C LEU A 87 -7.80 9.61 -17.18
N GLY A 88 -6.67 9.11 -16.66
CA GLY A 88 -5.33 9.60 -16.97
C GLY A 88 -4.25 8.50 -16.94
N PRO A 89 -4.27 7.54 -17.88
CA PRO A 89 -3.39 6.37 -17.85
C PRO A 89 -1.90 6.69 -18.01
N ALA A 90 -1.55 7.78 -18.70
CA ALA A 90 -0.16 8.16 -18.95
C ALA A 90 0.66 8.37 -17.66
N THR A 91 0.04 8.95 -16.62
CA THR A 91 0.69 9.15 -15.32
C THR A 91 1.01 7.82 -14.62
N PHE A 92 0.20 6.78 -14.83
CA PHE A 92 0.45 5.45 -14.30
C PHE A 92 1.62 4.78 -15.02
N VAL A 93 1.73 4.92 -16.34
CA VAL A 93 2.89 4.40 -17.09
C VAL A 93 4.18 5.06 -16.61
N LYS A 94 4.21 6.39 -16.51
CA LYS A 94 5.38 7.14 -16.04
C LYS A 94 5.81 6.72 -14.63
N THR A 95 4.88 6.69 -13.68
CA THR A 95 5.24 6.38 -12.29
C THR A 95 5.50 4.90 -12.06
N ASN A 96 4.59 4.02 -12.51
CA ASN A 96 4.65 2.61 -12.14
C ASN A 96 5.66 1.84 -12.99
N VAL A 97 5.77 2.15 -14.29
CA VAL A 97 6.67 1.41 -15.20
C VAL A 97 8.02 2.10 -15.25
N LEU A 98 8.09 3.33 -15.77
CA LEU A 98 9.35 4.06 -15.92
C LEU A 98 10.00 4.33 -14.55
N GLY A 99 9.23 4.77 -13.56
CA GLY A 99 9.72 4.97 -12.20
C GLY A 99 10.32 3.71 -11.57
N THR A 100 9.71 2.54 -11.78
CA THR A 100 10.26 1.27 -11.30
C THR A 100 11.57 0.95 -12.03
N GLN A 101 11.62 1.15 -13.34
CA GLN A 101 12.82 0.90 -14.15
C GLN A 101 14.01 1.78 -13.68
N VAL A 102 13.78 3.07 -13.47
CA VAL A 102 14.80 4.01 -12.94
C VAL A 102 15.33 3.56 -11.57
N LEU A 103 14.44 3.12 -10.67
CA LEU A 103 14.85 2.61 -9.36
C LEU A 103 15.62 1.29 -9.46
N LEU A 104 15.26 0.43 -10.41
CA LEU A 104 15.95 -0.84 -10.65
C LEU A 104 17.37 -0.61 -11.19
N ASP A 105 17.56 0.34 -12.13
CA ASP A 105 18.87 0.75 -12.62
C ASP A 105 19.76 1.26 -11.48
N ALA A 106 19.25 2.21 -10.70
CA ALA A 106 20.00 2.76 -9.56
C ALA A 106 20.32 1.67 -8.52
N ALA A 107 19.39 0.73 -8.28
CA ALA A 107 19.61 -0.37 -7.35
C ALA A 107 20.67 -1.36 -7.84
N ALA A 108 20.70 -1.65 -9.14
CA ALA A 108 21.71 -2.51 -9.77
C ALA A 108 23.08 -1.84 -9.78
N GLU A 109 23.17 -0.59 -10.24
CA GLU A 109 24.41 0.21 -10.28
C GLU A 109 25.06 0.30 -8.90
N HIS A 110 24.26 0.54 -7.86
CA HIS A 110 24.75 0.65 -6.49
C HIS A 110 24.77 -0.67 -5.70
N GLN A 111 24.54 -1.81 -6.35
CA GLN A 111 24.61 -3.14 -5.75
C GLN A 111 23.80 -3.24 -4.45
N VAL A 112 22.56 -2.75 -4.48
CA VAL A 112 21.67 -2.79 -3.33
C VAL A 112 21.47 -4.24 -2.89
N LYS A 113 21.75 -4.51 -1.60
CA LYS A 113 21.69 -5.87 -1.04
C LYS A 113 20.30 -6.50 -1.06
N ARG A 114 19.24 -5.67 -1.14
CA ARG A 114 17.86 -6.13 -1.22
C ARG A 114 16.91 -5.06 -1.77
N PHE A 115 16.20 -5.40 -2.84
CA PHE A 115 15.14 -4.59 -3.45
C PHE A 115 13.78 -5.28 -3.26
N HIS A 116 12.85 -4.68 -2.50
CA HIS A 116 11.52 -5.26 -2.32
C HIS A 116 10.46 -4.49 -3.10
N HIS A 117 9.88 -5.15 -4.09
CA HIS A 117 8.79 -4.59 -4.86
C HIS A 117 7.44 -4.92 -4.23
N VAL A 118 6.68 -3.90 -3.83
CA VAL A 118 5.31 -4.05 -3.37
C VAL A 118 4.36 -3.85 -4.54
N SER A 119 3.55 -4.87 -4.79
CA SER A 119 2.58 -4.95 -5.87
C SER A 119 1.22 -5.40 -5.36
N THR A 120 0.32 -5.71 -6.27
CA THR A 120 -1.11 -5.88 -6.01
C THR A 120 -1.59 -7.21 -6.55
N ASP A 121 -2.65 -7.77 -5.99
CA ASP A 121 -3.38 -8.93 -6.52
C ASP A 121 -4.10 -8.64 -7.85
N GLU A 122 -4.47 -7.39 -8.13
CA GLU A 122 -5.16 -6.98 -9.37
C GLU A 122 -4.39 -7.30 -10.66
N VAL A 123 -3.08 -7.58 -10.57
CA VAL A 123 -2.26 -8.06 -11.69
C VAL A 123 -2.76 -9.41 -12.24
N PHE A 124 -3.43 -10.21 -11.41
CA PHE A 124 -3.97 -11.53 -11.78
C PHE A 124 -5.35 -11.45 -12.46
N GLY A 125 -5.95 -10.26 -12.52
CA GLY A 125 -7.27 -10.05 -13.11
C GLY A 125 -8.42 -10.43 -12.16
N THR A 126 -9.50 -10.98 -12.71
CA THR A 126 -10.69 -11.37 -11.93
C THR A 126 -10.84 -12.89 -11.81
N LEU A 127 -11.38 -13.31 -10.66
CA LEU A 127 -11.95 -14.65 -10.47
C LEU A 127 -13.46 -14.61 -10.68
N SER A 128 -14.06 -15.77 -10.91
CA SER A 128 -15.52 -15.90 -10.95
C SER A 128 -16.09 -16.11 -9.53
N LEU A 129 -17.28 -15.55 -9.27
CA LEU A 129 -17.96 -15.59 -7.97
C LEU A 129 -18.45 -16.99 -7.57
N ASP A 130 -18.59 -17.90 -8.53
CA ASP A 130 -19.05 -19.28 -8.35
C ASP A 130 -17.91 -20.27 -8.04
N THR A 131 -16.65 -19.80 -7.97
CA THR A 131 -15.48 -20.63 -7.72
C THR A 131 -14.87 -20.39 -6.35
N LYS A 132 -14.23 -21.43 -5.79
CA LYS A 132 -13.40 -21.32 -4.58
C LYS A 132 -11.93 -21.06 -4.89
N THR A 133 -11.57 -20.92 -6.17
CA THR A 133 -10.21 -20.64 -6.62
C THR A 133 -9.69 -19.37 -5.96
N LYS A 134 -8.41 -19.33 -5.67
CA LYS A 134 -7.71 -18.15 -5.16
C LYS A 134 -6.47 -17.91 -6.02
N PHE A 135 -6.03 -16.66 -6.07
CA PHE A 135 -4.76 -16.32 -6.66
C PHE A 135 -3.62 -16.94 -5.85
N THR A 136 -2.70 -17.57 -6.56
CA THR A 136 -1.44 -18.12 -6.06
C THR A 136 -0.27 -17.42 -6.75
N GLU A 137 0.96 -17.62 -6.26
CA GLU A 137 2.17 -17.11 -6.92
C GLU A 137 2.32 -17.58 -8.38
N ASP A 138 1.70 -18.70 -8.75
CA ASP A 138 1.74 -19.29 -10.10
C ASP A 138 0.59 -18.82 -11.00
N THR A 139 -0.32 -17.98 -10.47
CA THR A 139 -1.45 -17.47 -11.27
C THR A 139 -0.93 -16.57 -12.40
N PRO A 140 -1.35 -16.78 -13.66
CA PRO A 140 -0.95 -15.91 -14.76
C PRO A 140 -1.46 -14.48 -14.57
N TYR A 141 -0.63 -13.48 -14.94
CA TYR A 141 -1.08 -12.10 -14.99
C TYR A 141 -2.12 -11.91 -16.10
N ARG A 142 -3.25 -11.27 -15.75
CA ARG A 142 -4.36 -10.95 -16.65
C ARG A 142 -5.04 -9.63 -16.25
N PRO A 143 -4.30 -8.51 -16.18
CA PRO A 143 -4.79 -7.26 -15.62
C PRO A 143 -5.93 -6.66 -16.46
N SER A 144 -6.99 -6.17 -15.79
CA SER A 144 -8.18 -5.60 -16.43
C SER A 144 -8.19 -4.06 -16.54
N SER A 145 -7.20 -3.35 -15.97
CA SER A 145 -7.17 -1.88 -15.92
C SER A 145 -5.79 -1.30 -16.24
N PRO A 146 -5.68 -0.01 -16.65
CA PRO A 146 -4.38 0.64 -16.82
C PRO A 146 -3.50 0.61 -15.56
N TYR A 147 -4.11 0.76 -14.38
CA TYR A 147 -3.40 0.61 -13.11
C TYR A 147 -2.79 -0.79 -12.96
N SER A 148 -3.61 -1.86 -13.03
CA SER A 148 -3.12 -3.22 -12.83
C SER A 148 -2.16 -3.67 -13.94
N ALA A 149 -2.36 -3.19 -15.17
CA ALA A 149 -1.44 -3.44 -16.28
C ALA A 149 -0.05 -2.82 -16.04
N THR A 150 0.00 -1.58 -15.56
CA THR A 150 1.29 -0.93 -15.25
C THR A 150 1.97 -1.54 -14.02
N LYS A 151 1.21 -2.08 -13.05
CA LYS A 151 1.77 -2.87 -11.95
C LYS A 151 2.32 -4.21 -12.41
N ALA A 152 1.61 -4.93 -13.28
CA ALA A 152 2.10 -6.17 -13.88
C ALA A 152 3.38 -5.94 -14.70
N ALA A 153 3.44 -4.84 -15.47
CA ALA A 153 4.65 -4.46 -16.19
C ALA A 153 5.84 -4.18 -15.24
N ALA A 154 5.59 -3.51 -14.11
CA ALA A 154 6.59 -3.29 -13.07
C ALA A 154 7.08 -4.62 -12.45
N ASP A 155 6.18 -5.56 -12.15
CA ASP A 155 6.55 -6.90 -11.67
C ASP A 155 7.46 -7.62 -12.68
N HIS A 156 7.17 -7.54 -13.98
CA HIS A 156 8.01 -8.13 -15.03
C HIS A 156 9.41 -7.51 -15.09
N LEU A 157 9.53 -6.19 -14.94
CA LEU A 157 10.83 -5.52 -14.85
C LEU A 157 11.62 -6.00 -13.63
N VAL A 158 11.00 -6.08 -12.46
CA VAL A 158 11.69 -6.54 -11.24
C VAL A 158 12.21 -7.97 -11.41
N ARG A 159 11.42 -8.86 -12.01
CA ARG A 159 11.85 -10.23 -12.33
C ARG A 159 13.00 -10.26 -13.34
N SER A 160 12.94 -9.44 -14.39
CA SER A 160 14.00 -9.42 -15.40
C SER A 160 15.32 -8.92 -14.81
N TYR A 161 15.31 -7.99 -13.85
CA TYR A 161 16.53 -7.51 -13.18
C TYR A 161 17.16 -8.55 -12.27
N TRP A 162 16.35 -9.41 -11.63
CA TRP A 162 16.87 -10.59 -10.95
C TRP A 162 17.57 -11.55 -11.92
N HIS A 163 16.95 -11.87 -13.05
CA HIS A 163 17.50 -12.84 -14.00
C HIS A 163 18.68 -12.32 -14.82
N THR A 164 18.70 -11.03 -15.14
CA THR A 164 19.67 -10.44 -16.09
C THR A 164 20.85 -9.80 -15.37
N TYR A 165 20.59 -9.13 -14.24
CA TYR A 165 21.59 -8.35 -13.50
C TYR A 165 21.87 -8.92 -12.10
N GLU A 166 21.26 -10.07 -11.77
CA GLU A 166 21.39 -10.73 -10.46
C GLU A 166 21.05 -9.81 -9.27
N LEU A 167 20.25 -8.76 -9.50
CA LEU A 167 19.86 -7.81 -8.46
C LEU A 167 19.03 -8.54 -7.39
N PRO A 168 19.42 -8.56 -6.10
CA PRO A 168 18.69 -9.27 -5.06
C PRO A 168 17.28 -8.72 -4.83
N VAL A 169 16.26 -9.29 -5.48
CA VAL A 169 14.88 -8.80 -5.38
C VAL A 169 13.96 -9.73 -4.58
N THR A 170 12.87 -9.19 -4.05
CA THR A 170 11.65 -9.94 -3.68
C THR A 170 10.41 -9.18 -4.12
N ILE A 171 9.33 -9.88 -4.43
CA ILE A 171 8.03 -9.27 -4.79
C ILE A 171 6.97 -9.66 -3.76
N SER A 172 6.10 -8.72 -3.39
CA SER A 172 4.83 -9.03 -2.72
C SER A 172 3.64 -8.60 -3.57
N ASN A 173 2.61 -9.44 -3.66
CA ASN A 173 1.32 -9.08 -4.26
C ASN A 173 0.26 -9.15 -3.15
N CYS A 174 -0.17 -7.99 -2.65
CA CYS A 174 -1.12 -7.94 -1.54
C CYS A 174 -2.57 -7.72 -2.01
N SER A 175 -3.51 -8.16 -1.19
CA SER A 175 -4.93 -7.85 -1.36
C SER A 175 -5.31 -6.43 -0.92
N ASN A 176 -6.61 -6.10 -0.96
CA ASN A 176 -7.12 -4.78 -0.60
C ASN A 176 -6.79 -4.44 0.85
N ASN A 177 -5.96 -3.42 1.02
CA ASN A 177 -5.61 -2.94 2.34
C ASN A 177 -6.74 -2.09 2.93
N PHE A 178 -6.91 -2.14 4.25
CA PHE A 178 -7.78 -1.22 4.97
C PHE A 178 -7.22 -0.87 6.35
N GLY A 179 -7.60 0.31 6.87
CA GLY A 179 -7.23 0.73 8.21
C GLY A 179 -7.03 2.25 8.38
N PRO A 180 -6.34 2.66 9.45
CA PRO A 180 -5.95 4.05 9.68
C PRO A 180 -5.25 4.70 8.49
N TYR A 181 -5.51 5.99 8.29
CA TYR A 181 -4.88 6.85 7.26
C TYR A 181 -5.13 6.46 5.80
N GLU A 182 -6.06 5.54 5.53
CA GLU A 182 -6.53 5.27 4.18
C GLU A 182 -7.34 6.46 3.65
N HIS A 183 -7.13 6.85 2.39
CA HIS A 183 -7.83 8.02 1.84
C HIS A 183 -9.34 7.77 1.76
N PRO A 184 -10.22 8.72 2.18
CA PRO A 184 -11.68 8.56 2.16
C PRO A 184 -12.35 8.41 0.78
N GLU A 185 -11.56 8.20 -0.27
CA GLU A 185 -12.05 7.83 -1.62
C GLU A 185 -12.19 6.30 -1.76
N LYS A 186 -11.53 5.53 -0.89
CA LYS A 186 -11.55 4.06 -0.92
C LYS A 186 -12.79 3.52 -0.21
N PHE A 187 -13.20 2.31 -0.56
CA PHE A 187 -14.52 1.77 -0.21
C PHE A 187 -14.85 1.79 1.30
N ILE A 188 -14.02 1.17 2.15
CA ILE A 188 -14.25 1.13 3.61
C ILE A 188 -14.23 2.54 4.22
N PRO A 189 -13.20 3.38 4.03
CA PRO A 189 -13.20 4.71 4.65
C PRO A 189 -14.28 5.63 4.06
N LEU A 190 -14.65 5.51 2.79
CA LEU A 190 -15.79 6.20 2.20
C LEU A 190 -17.08 5.82 2.93
N ALA A 191 -17.34 4.52 3.11
CA ALA A 191 -18.53 4.03 3.80
C ALA A 191 -18.60 4.58 5.24
N VAL A 192 -17.53 4.43 6.01
CA VAL A 192 -17.48 4.90 7.41
C VAL A 192 -17.69 6.42 7.49
N THR A 193 -16.97 7.19 6.69
CA THR A 193 -17.05 8.66 6.75
C THR A 193 -18.38 9.19 6.21
N ASN A 194 -18.99 8.57 5.21
CA ASN A 194 -20.33 8.94 4.76
C ASN A 194 -21.38 8.73 5.86
N LEU A 195 -21.32 7.60 6.57
CA LEU A 195 -22.23 7.33 7.68
C LEU A 195 -22.04 8.30 8.86
N LEU A 196 -20.80 8.72 9.14
CA LEU A 196 -20.50 9.77 10.11
C LEU A 196 -21.07 11.14 9.68
N GLU A 197 -21.14 11.40 8.37
CA GLU A 197 -21.73 12.61 7.78
C GLU A 197 -23.24 12.48 7.51
N ASN A 198 -23.87 11.38 7.91
CA ASN A 198 -25.28 11.05 7.59
C ASN A 198 -25.58 11.06 6.08
N LYS A 199 -24.61 10.68 5.26
CA LYS A 199 -24.73 10.44 3.82
C LYS A 199 -24.88 8.94 3.55
N LYS A 200 -25.47 8.61 2.42
CA LYS A 200 -25.58 7.22 1.96
C LYS A 200 -24.23 6.67 1.47
N VAL A 201 -24.07 5.36 1.57
CA VAL A 201 -22.93 4.62 1.05
C VAL A 201 -23.26 4.15 -0.38
N PRO A 202 -22.51 4.57 -1.40
CA PRO A 202 -22.73 4.12 -2.77
C PRO A 202 -22.27 2.67 -2.95
N ILE A 203 -23.19 1.80 -3.39
CA ILE A 203 -22.94 0.40 -3.72
C ILE A 203 -22.96 0.23 -5.24
N TYR A 204 -21.83 -0.16 -5.82
CA TYR A 204 -21.73 -0.40 -7.26
C TYR A 204 -22.48 -1.66 -7.71
N GLY A 205 -23.30 -1.52 -8.75
CA GLY A 205 -23.98 -2.64 -9.39
C GLY A 205 -24.90 -3.38 -8.43
N ASP A 206 -24.70 -4.69 -8.29
CA ASP A 206 -25.46 -5.55 -7.37
C ASP A 206 -24.84 -5.68 -5.97
N GLY A 207 -23.71 -5.00 -5.72
CA GLY A 207 -22.98 -5.07 -4.45
C GLY A 207 -22.30 -6.42 -4.15
N LYS A 208 -22.35 -7.38 -5.09
CA LYS A 208 -21.80 -8.74 -4.90
C LYS A 208 -20.31 -8.86 -5.22
N TYR A 209 -19.66 -7.74 -5.48
CA TYR A 209 -18.20 -7.65 -5.62
C TYR A 209 -17.50 -8.21 -4.39
N VAL A 210 -16.51 -9.06 -4.60
CA VAL A 210 -15.70 -9.68 -3.53
C VAL A 210 -14.28 -9.13 -3.60
N ARG A 211 -13.77 -8.75 -2.44
CA ARG A 211 -12.37 -8.37 -2.22
C ARG A 211 -11.83 -9.15 -1.03
N ASP A 212 -10.54 -9.46 -1.06
CA ASP A 212 -9.82 -9.94 0.11
C ASP A 212 -9.31 -8.71 0.88
N TRP A 213 -9.71 -8.59 2.15
CA TRP A 213 -9.42 -7.44 3.00
C TRP A 213 -8.29 -7.74 3.98
N LEU A 214 -7.18 -7.01 3.85
CA LEU A 214 -5.99 -7.11 4.68
C LEU A 214 -5.80 -5.85 5.52
N TYR A 215 -5.70 -6.01 6.84
CA TYR A 215 -5.43 -4.86 7.71
C TYR A 215 -4.03 -4.29 7.45
N VAL A 216 -3.93 -2.96 7.32
CA VAL A 216 -2.69 -2.29 6.88
C VAL A 216 -1.48 -2.62 7.74
N ALA A 217 -1.65 -2.75 9.06
CA ALA A 217 -0.54 -3.13 9.94
C ALA A 217 -0.10 -4.59 9.74
N ASP A 218 -1.02 -5.49 9.36
CA ASP A 218 -0.68 -6.88 9.06
C ASP A 218 0.09 -6.98 7.74
N HIS A 219 -0.26 -6.18 6.74
CA HIS A 219 0.53 -6.03 5.53
C HIS A 219 1.95 -5.50 5.84
N CYS A 220 2.05 -4.49 6.70
CA CYS A 220 3.34 -3.95 7.15
C CYS A 220 4.21 -5.02 7.82
N ARG A 221 3.62 -5.88 8.66
CA ARG A 221 4.32 -7.04 9.25
C ARG A 221 4.75 -8.05 8.21
N ALA A 222 3.94 -8.29 7.17
CA ALA A 222 4.28 -9.19 6.07
C ALA A 222 5.52 -8.71 5.31
N ILE A 223 5.55 -7.42 4.95
CA ILE A 223 6.69 -6.79 4.29
C ILE A 223 7.95 -6.92 5.16
N ASP A 224 7.87 -6.62 6.46
CA ASP A 224 9.01 -6.73 7.37
C ASP A 224 9.55 -8.16 7.43
N VAL A 225 8.68 -9.16 7.51
CA VAL A 225 9.06 -10.58 7.48
C VAL A 225 9.72 -10.96 6.14
N ILE A 226 9.19 -10.50 5.00
CA ILE A 226 9.78 -10.76 3.67
C ILE A 226 11.15 -10.10 3.54
N LEU A 227 11.32 -8.88 4.05
CA LEU A 227 12.59 -8.17 4.01
C LEU A 227 13.68 -8.86 4.82
N ASN A 228 13.32 -9.48 5.94
CA ASN A 228 14.26 -10.19 6.80
C ASN A 228 14.52 -11.62 6.33
N MET A 229 13.49 -12.36 5.93
CA MET A 229 13.54 -13.82 5.78
C MET A 229 13.07 -14.34 4.42
N GLY A 230 12.53 -13.48 3.56
CA GLY A 230 12.09 -13.89 2.23
C GLY A 230 13.22 -14.51 1.41
N LYS A 231 12.90 -15.44 0.54
CA LYS A 231 13.86 -15.98 -0.44
C LYS A 231 14.05 -14.97 -1.57
N LEU A 232 15.29 -14.75 -2.01
CA LEU A 232 15.57 -13.83 -3.14
C LEU A 232 15.07 -14.43 -4.46
N GLY A 233 14.59 -13.58 -5.36
CA GLY A 233 13.94 -13.95 -6.62
C GLY A 233 12.49 -14.41 -6.47
N ASP A 234 12.02 -14.64 -5.24
CA ASP A 234 10.68 -15.17 -4.98
C ASP A 234 9.62 -14.07 -4.87
N THR A 235 8.37 -14.51 -5.05
CA THR A 235 7.14 -13.74 -4.84
C THR A 235 6.36 -14.30 -3.67
N TYR A 236 5.69 -13.43 -2.92
CA TYR A 236 4.82 -13.78 -1.80
C TYR A 236 3.46 -13.08 -1.94
N LEU A 237 2.38 -13.86 -2.02
CA LEU A 237 1.03 -13.32 -1.95
C LEU A 237 0.62 -13.07 -0.50
N ILE A 238 -0.02 -11.93 -0.26
CA ILE A 238 -0.39 -11.46 1.09
C ILE A 238 -1.88 -11.14 1.12
N GLY A 239 -2.65 -11.94 1.84
CA GLY A 239 -4.10 -11.76 2.02
C GLY A 239 -4.48 -11.68 3.50
N GLY A 240 -5.65 -11.11 3.78
CA GLY A 240 -6.20 -11.01 5.13
C GLY A 240 -7.34 -11.98 5.42
N MET A 241 -7.89 -12.62 4.38
CA MET A 241 -9.11 -13.41 4.50
C MET A 241 -8.89 -14.90 4.23
N THR A 242 -9.68 -15.73 4.91
CA THR A 242 -9.81 -17.17 4.61
C THR A 242 -11.07 -17.46 3.80
N ASN A 243 -12.15 -16.70 4.05
CA ASN A 243 -13.42 -16.79 3.36
C ASN A 243 -13.76 -15.45 2.69
N ASP A 244 -14.43 -15.50 1.56
CA ASP A 244 -14.84 -14.30 0.83
C ASP A 244 -15.93 -13.53 1.58
N ILE A 245 -15.91 -12.21 1.41
CA ILE A 245 -17.00 -11.32 1.82
C ILE A 245 -17.33 -10.38 0.67
N SER A 246 -18.61 -10.17 0.41
CA SER A 246 -19.05 -9.22 -0.59
C SER A 246 -19.07 -7.79 -0.03
N ASN A 247 -18.94 -6.81 -0.92
CA ASN A 247 -18.98 -5.39 -0.56
C ASN A 247 -20.26 -5.02 0.20
N ILE A 248 -21.41 -5.57 -0.18
CA ILE A 248 -22.67 -5.33 0.54
C ILE A 248 -22.63 -5.86 1.97
N GLU A 249 -22.05 -7.04 2.21
CA GLU A 249 -21.87 -7.59 3.56
C GLU A 249 -20.89 -6.77 4.39
N VAL A 250 -19.82 -6.25 3.78
CA VAL A 250 -18.91 -5.30 4.46
C VAL A 250 -19.67 -4.07 4.96
N VAL A 251 -20.53 -3.46 4.14
CA VAL A 251 -21.30 -2.28 4.53
C VAL A 251 -22.34 -2.61 5.61
N LYS A 252 -22.95 -3.79 5.57
CA LYS A 252 -23.81 -4.26 6.67
C LYS A 252 -23.06 -4.32 7.99
N ILE A 253 -21.87 -4.92 8.01
CA ILE A 253 -21.04 -4.98 9.23
C ILE A 253 -20.66 -3.57 9.70
N ILE A 254 -20.31 -2.65 8.80
CA ILE A 254 -20.05 -1.25 9.17
C ILE A 254 -21.28 -0.60 9.81
N CYS A 255 -22.47 -0.80 9.22
CA CYS A 255 -23.72 -0.28 9.78
C CYS A 255 -24.02 -0.87 11.17
N GLU A 256 -23.80 -2.17 11.37
CA GLU A 256 -23.91 -2.82 12.68
C GLU A 256 -22.97 -2.18 13.71
N ILE A 257 -21.68 -2.04 13.37
CA ILE A 257 -20.67 -1.44 14.24
C ILE A 257 -21.05 0.00 14.64
N MET A 258 -21.62 0.75 13.69
CA MET A 258 -21.98 2.16 13.87
C MET A 258 -23.41 2.39 14.37
N ASN A 259 -24.17 1.32 14.64
CA ASN A 259 -25.58 1.36 15.01
C ASN A 259 -26.44 2.19 14.02
N LYS A 260 -26.29 1.92 12.71
CA LYS A 260 -27.04 2.55 11.61
C LYS A 260 -27.98 1.55 10.95
N ASN A 261 -29.15 2.01 10.51
CA ASN A 261 -30.07 1.17 9.72
C ASN A 261 -29.50 0.99 8.30
N PHE A 262 -29.22 -0.26 7.91
CA PHE A 262 -28.59 -0.59 6.63
C PHE A 262 -29.41 -0.08 5.42
N ASP A 263 -30.72 -0.36 5.37
CA ASP A 263 -31.57 -0.02 4.23
C ASP A 263 -31.68 1.50 3.99
N GLN A 264 -31.60 2.28 5.06
CA GLN A 264 -31.58 3.75 5.00
C GLN A 264 -30.20 4.33 4.68
N SER A 265 -29.15 3.52 4.85
CA SER A 265 -27.75 3.94 4.80
C SER A 265 -27.09 3.72 3.45
N ILE A 266 -27.73 3.03 2.51
CA ILE A 266 -27.15 2.69 1.21
C ILE A 266 -27.91 3.27 0.02
N GLU A 267 -27.23 3.36 -1.11
CA GLU A 267 -27.82 3.57 -2.42
C GLU A 267 -27.09 2.74 -3.47
N PHE A 268 -27.81 2.15 -4.40
CA PHE A 268 -27.20 1.44 -5.53
C PHE A 268 -26.89 2.43 -6.65
N ILE A 269 -25.66 2.38 -7.15
CA ILE A 269 -25.17 3.23 -8.24
C ILE A 269 -24.73 2.40 -9.43
N LYS A 270 -24.68 3.05 -10.60
CA LYS A 270 -24.23 2.42 -11.85
C LYS A 270 -22.82 1.87 -11.67
N ASP A 271 -22.62 0.66 -12.17
CA ASP A 271 -21.34 -0.02 -12.11
C ASP A 271 -20.26 0.65 -12.98
N ARG A 272 -18.99 0.41 -12.65
CA ARG A 272 -17.86 0.93 -13.42
C ARG A 272 -17.49 -0.01 -14.58
N PRO A 273 -17.03 0.52 -15.73
CA PRO A 273 -16.53 -0.32 -16.83
C PRO A 273 -15.36 -1.20 -16.39
N GLY A 274 -15.37 -2.49 -16.78
CA GLY A 274 -14.27 -3.41 -16.50
C GLY A 274 -14.13 -3.79 -15.02
N HIS A 275 -15.20 -3.73 -14.23
CA HIS A 275 -15.13 -4.01 -12.80
C HIS A 275 -14.89 -5.51 -12.53
N ASP A 276 -13.69 -5.85 -12.08
CA ASP A 276 -13.36 -7.19 -11.63
C ASP A 276 -14.25 -7.63 -10.46
N ARG A 277 -14.91 -8.79 -10.62
CA ARG A 277 -15.98 -9.26 -9.72
C ARG A 277 -15.44 -9.81 -8.42
N ARG A 278 -14.29 -10.49 -8.45
CA ARG A 278 -13.75 -11.19 -7.28
C ARG A 278 -12.22 -11.20 -7.28
N TYR A 279 -11.64 -10.73 -6.19
CA TYR A 279 -10.26 -10.96 -5.82
C TYR A 279 -10.22 -11.80 -4.54
N SER A 280 -9.39 -12.84 -4.52
CA SER A 280 -9.22 -13.72 -3.37
C SER A 280 -7.81 -14.29 -3.42
N VAL A 281 -7.04 -14.15 -2.33
CA VAL A 281 -5.60 -14.44 -2.31
C VAL A 281 -5.32 -15.68 -1.45
N ASP A 282 -4.55 -16.63 -1.98
CA ASP A 282 -3.98 -17.72 -1.21
C ASP A 282 -2.62 -17.29 -0.64
N TRP A 283 -2.59 -17.00 0.65
CA TRP A 283 -1.38 -16.60 1.39
C TRP A 283 -0.70 -17.81 2.08
N SER A 284 -0.99 -19.05 1.67
CA SER A 284 -0.41 -20.25 2.27
C SER A 284 1.11 -20.33 2.12
N LYS A 285 1.69 -19.80 1.03
CA LYS A 285 3.14 -19.80 0.82
C LYS A 285 3.87 -18.99 1.89
N ILE A 286 3.50 -17.72 2.07
CA ILE A 286 4.12 -16.84 3.06
C ILE A 286 3.90 -17.37 4.49
N ASN A 287 2.77 -18.03 4.76
CA ASN A 287 2.54 -18.69 6.04
C ASN A 287 3.47 -19.89 6.26
N ARG A 288 3.59 -20.78 5.28
CA ARG A 288 4.41 -21.98 5.38
C ARG A 288 5.90 -21.63 5.54
N GLU A 289 6.39 -20.73 4.69
CA GLU A 289 7.82 -20.40 4.59
C GLU A 289 8.25 -19.39 5.65
N LEU A 290 7.46 -18.34 5.90
CA LEU A 290 7.87 -17.23 6.74
C LEU A 290 7.09 -17.12 8.06
N LYS A 291 6.19 -18.08 8.34
CA LYS A 291 5.33 -18.13 9.54
C LYS A 291 4.46 -16.90 9.74
N TRP A 292 4.22 -16.14 8.68
CA TRP A 292 3.36 -14.97 8.72
C TRP A 292 1.88 -15.36 8.61
N LYS A 293 1.03 -14.65 9.34
CA LYS A 293 -0.44 -14.69 9.19
C LYS A 293 -1.04 -13.36 9.67
N PRO A 294 -2.27 -13.02 9.25
CA PRO A 294 -3.03 -11.91 9.84
C PRO A 294 -3.11 -12.05 11.36
N GLY A 295 -3.06 -10.92 12.07
CA GLY A 295 -3.01 -10.90 13.53
C GLY A 295 -4.38 -11.16 14.17
N HIS A 296 -5.45 -10.71 13.50
CA HIS A 296 -6.84 -10.88 13.92
C HIS A 296 -7.74 -11.09 12.69
N ASP A 297 -9.00 -11.43 12.94
CA ASP A 297 -10.02 -11.55 11.89
C ASP A 297 -10.46 -10.19 11.33
N PHE A 298 -11.15 -10.25 10.18
CA PHE A 298 -11.67 -9.08 9.48
C PHE A 298 -12.59 -8.22 10.35
N LYS A 299 -13.52 -8.82 11.09
CA LYS A 299 -14.52 -8.08 11.89
C LYS A 299 -13.84 -7.29 13.02
N THR A 300 -12.86 -7.89 13.70
CA THR A 300 -12.05 -7.24 14.74
C THR A 300 -11.28 -6.05 14.18
N TRP A 301 -10.65 -6.21 13.02
CA TRP A 301 -9.91 -5.12 12.38
C TRP A 301 -10.81 -4.03 11.82
N LEU A 302 -11.99 -4.40 11.31
CA LEU A 302 -12.99 -3.44 10.84
C LEU A 302 -13.51 -2.58 12.00
N GLN A 303 -13.80 -3.19 13.15
CA GLN A 303 -14.17 -2.45 14.38
C GLN A 303 -13.12 -1.39 14.75
N LYS A 304 -11.83 -1.77 14.81
CA LYS A 304 -10.76 -0.82 15.14
C LYS A 304 -10.59 0.26 14.07
N THR A 305 -10.85 -0.08 12.82
CA THR A 305 -10.82 0.89 11.72
C THR A 305 -11.94 1.92 11.87
N VAL A 306 -13.18 1.49 12.12
CA VAL A 306 -14.32 2.39 12.36
C VAL A 306 -14.07 3.30 13.56
N GLU A 307 -13.55 2.75 14.66
CA GLU A 307 -13.18 3.50 15.86
C GLU A 307 -12.12 4.57 15.54
N TRP A 308 -11.11 4.23 14.73
CA TRP A 308 -10.09 5.19 14.31
C TRP A 308 -10.69 6.36 13.52
N TYR A 309 -11.54 6.11 12.51
CA TYR A 309 -12.18 7.19 11.76
C TYR A 309 -13.13 8.05 12.61
N THR A 310 -13.80 7.43 13.58
CA THR A 310 -14.68 8.13 14.53
C THR A 310 -13.88 9.10 15.40
N ASN A 311 -12.71 8.67 15.87
CA ASN A 311 -11.84 9.45 16.75
C ASN A 311 -10.92 10.44 16.00
N ASN A 312 -10.83 10.37 14.66
CA ASN A 312 -9.90 11.18 13.85
C ASN A 312 -10.61 12.01 12.77
N GLN A 313 -11.74 12.65 13.11
CA GLN A 313 -12.54 13.42 12.14
C GLN A 313 -11.79 14.56 11.48
N SER A 314 -10.94 15.26 12.23
CA SER A 314 -10.11 16.35 11.69
C SER A 314 -9.18 15.88 10.56
N TRP A 315 -8.68 14.64 10.62
CA TRP A 315 -7.80 14.09 9.60
C TRP A 315 -8.56 13.84 8.29
N TRP A 316 -9.65 13.07 8.32
CA TRP A 316 -10.34 12.68 7.10
C TRP A 316 -11.17 13.80 6.48
N ARG A 317 -11.67 14.77 7.28
CA ARG A 317 -12.35 15.95 6.74
C ARG A 317 -11.42 16.78 5.86
N ARG A 318 -10.18 17.03 6.30
CA ARG A 318 -9.15 17.70 5.50
C ARG A 318 -8.76 16.90 4.25
N ALA A 319 -8.70 15.58 4.36
CA ALA A 319 -8.44 14.72 3.20
C ALA A 319 -9.57 14.78 2.16
N LYS A 320 -10.84 14.85 2.60
CA LYS A 320 -12.01 15.00 1.70
C LYS A 320 -12.11 16.38 1.08
N SER A 321 -11.84 17.46 1.84
CA SER A 321 -12.00 18.83 1.34
C SER A 321 -10.98 19.22 0.28
N GLY A 322 -9.88 18.47 0.17
CA GLY A 322 -8.79 18.81 -0.74
C GLY A 322 -7.87 19.89 -0.17
N GLU A 323 -8.08 20.38 1.05
CA GLU A 323 -7.17 21.30 1.76
C GLU A 323 -5.74 20.76 1.83
N TYR A 324 -5.57 19.44 1.82
CA TYR A 324 -4.27 18.81 1.71
C TYR A 324 -3.55 19.20 0.41
N GLN A 325 -4.25 19.45 -0.70
CA GLN A 325 -3.67 19.91 -1.96
C GLN A 325 -3.24 21.39 -1.90
N GLU A 326 -3.95 22.23 -1.15
CA GLU A 326 -3.59 23.64 -0.94
C GLU A 326 -2.29 23.81 -0.14
N TYR A 327 -2.02 22.87 0.78
CA TYR A 327 -0.76 22.79 1.51
C TYR A 327 0.46 22.59 0.58
N TYR A 328 0.29 21.88 -0.55
CA TYR A 328 1.36 21.62 -1.53
C TYR A 328 1.44 22.66 -2.66
N GLN A 329 0.57 23.68 -2.66
CA GLN A 329 0.63 24.80 -3.61
C GLN A 329 1.39 26.02 -3.06
N LYS A 330 1.84 25.96 -1.81
CA LYS A 330 2.74 26.94 -1.18
C LYS A 330 4.17 26.43 -1.22
#